data_AF-A0A939R684-F1
#
_entry.id   AF-A0A939R684-F1
#
_cell.length_a   1.000
_cell.length_b   1.000
_cell.length_c   1.000
_cell.angle_alpha   90.00
_cell.angle_beta   90.00
_cell.angle_gamma   90.00
#
_symmetry.space_group_name_H-M   'P 1'
#
loop_
_entity.id
_entity.type
_entity.pdbx_description
1 polymer ?
#
loop_
_entity_poly.entity_id
_entity_poly.type
_entity_poly.pdbx_seq_one_letter_code
_entity_poly.pdbx_strand_id
1 'polypeptide(L)'
;MRRKEYFEFKQFTVHQEHAAMKVGTDGALLGSLAATGKRILDIGTGTGLLSLMMAQRCPEARITAIDVDDNAIIDAKTNFEASPFGERITLIQTPFQEFAKQEQEKYDCIICNPPYFDESLESKDESRTRARHTSSLPFWDLVSGAYELLEDEGVFSVCIPPEVLSKFSAECLIKGFSLMTAYKVKSVPRKQEPKRYILVYKKGRIVEPQEYTFCMQNPDGTRSEWYQEIMKDFYL
;
A
#
# COMPACT_ATOMS: atom_id res chain seq x y z
N MET A 1 -18.25 15.02 -13.79
CA MET A 1 -18.67 13.62 -13.59
C MET A 1 -18.41 13.30 -12.12
N ARG A 2 -19.44 13.08 -11.29
CA ARG A 2 -19.21 12.69 -9.88
C ARG A 2 -18.41 11.39 -9.89
N ARG A 3 -17.28 11.37 -9.19
CA ARG A 3 -16.46 10.16 -9.02
C ARG A 3 -17.36 9.13 -8.32
N LYS A 4 -17.42 7.90 -8.82
CA LYS A 4 -18.27 6.85 -8.22
C LYS A 4 -17.93 6.71 -6.72
N GLU A 5 -18.97 6.61 -5.90
CA GLU A 5 -18.90 6.42 -4.44
C GLU A 5 -18.35 5.05 -4.05
N TYR A 6 -18.26 4.12 -5.00
CA TYR A 6 -17.65 2.81 -4.85
C TYR A 6 -16.79 2.42 -6.06
N PHE A 7 -15.92 1.43 -5.88
CA PHE A 7 -15.20 0.72 -6.92
C PHE A 7 -15.47 -0.79 -6.78
N GLU A 8 -15.93 -1.41 -7.86
CA GLU A 8 -16.31 -2.83 -7.88
C GLU A 8 -15.15 -3.68 -8.38
N PHE A 9 -14.78 -4.69 -7.58
CA PHE A 9 -13.86 -5.76 -7.93
C PHE A 9 -14.67 -7.04 -8.17
N LYS A 10 -14.04 -8.06 -8.77
CA LYS A 10 -14.68 -9.35 -9.06
C LYS A 10 -15.30 -10.03 -7.83
N GLN A 11 -14.70 -9.88 -6.64
CA GLN A 11 -15.11 -10.60 -5.43
C GLN A 11 -15.53 -9.69 -4.27
N PHE A 12 -15.34 -8.37 -4.38
CA PHE A 12 -15.67 -7.43 -3.33
C PHE A 12 -15.89 -6.03 -3.90
N THR A 13 -16.51 -5.14 -3.11
CA THR A 13 -16.71 -3.73 -3.48
C THR A 13 -16.05 -2.85 -2.45
N VAL A 14 -15.42 -1.76 -2.90
CA VAL A 14 -14.81 -0.75 -2.04
C VAL A 14 -15.64 0.51 -2.11
N HIS A 15 -16.46 0.74 -1.09
CA HIS A 15 -17.10 2.01 -0.79
C HIS A 15 -16.06 3.00 -0.28
N GLN A 16 -16.16 4.24 -0.77
CA GLN A 16 -15.15 5.26 -0.59
C GLN A 16 -15.83 6.62 -0.50
N GLU A 17 -16.86 6.74 0.33
CA GLU A 17 -17.64 7.96 0.47
C GLU A 17 -16.86 8.98 1.31
N HIS A 18 -16.31 8.54 2.44
CA HIS A 18 -15.75 9.39 3.47
C HIS A 18 -14.23 9.58 3.32
N ALA A 19 -13.49 8.52 2.98
CA ALA A 19 -12.04 8.52 2.96
C ALA A 19 -11.47 9.57 1.99
N ALA A 20 -10.45 10.32 2.43
CA ALA A 20 -9.83 11.37 1.62
C ALA A 20 -9.17 10.81 0.34
N MET A 21 -8.60 9.60 0.43
CA MET A 21 -7.98 8.89 -0.68
C MET A 21 -8.90 7.80 -1.23
N LYS A 22 -9.41 8.03 -2.43
CA LYS A 22 -10.22 7.07 -3.20
C LYS A 22 -9.31 5.99 -3.82
N VAL A 23 -9.89 4.83 -4.15
CA VAL A 23 -9.23 3.74 -4.88
C VAL A 23 -8.44 4.28 -6.05
N GLY A 24 -7.13 4.02 -6.00
CA GLY A 24 -6.15 4.49 -6.96
C GLY A 24 -5.35 3.33 -7.54
N THR A 25 -4.68 3.62 -8.64
CA THR A 25 -3.83 2.63 -9.32
C THR A 25 -2.69 2.12 -8.45
N ASP A 26 -2.17 2.95 -7.56
CA ASP A 26 -1.02 2.61 -6.71
C ASP A 26 -1.39 1.53 -5.67
N GLY A 27 -2.54 1.70 -5.00
CA GLY A 27 -3.07 0.68 -4.10
C GLY A 27 -3.38 -0.63 -4.83
N ALA A 28 -3.99 -0.57 -6.02
CA ALA A 28 -4.26 -1.77 -6.81
C ALA A 28 -2.97 -2.49 -7.25
N LEU A 29 -1.96 -1.75 -7.72
CA LEU A 29 -0.67 -2.31 -8.11
C LEU A 29 0.08 -2.91 -6.93
N LEU A 30 0.08 -2.22 -5.79
CA LEU A 30 0.68 -2.77 -4.58
C LEU A 30 -0.06 -4.04 -4.15
N GLY A 31 -1.39 -4.02 -4.11
CA GLY A 31 -2.19 -5.19 -3.74
C GLY A 31 -1.98 -6.40 -4.67
N SER A 32 -1.60 -6.20 -5.94
CA SER A 32 -1.31 -7.30 -6.86
C SER A 32 0.15 -7.76 -6.86
N LEU A 33 1.11 -6.88 -6.56
CA LEU A 33 2.55 -7.15 -6.65
C LEU A 33 3.26 -7.34 -5.29
N ALA A 34 2.63 -6.92 -4.19
CA ALA A 34 3.18 -7.08 -2.84
C ALA A 34 3.47 -8.55 -2.55
N ALA A 35 4.46 -8.79 -1.71
CA ALA A 35 4.74 -10.12 -1.21
C ALA A 35 3.56 -10.65 -0.39
N THR A 36 3.38 -11.97 -0.41
CA THR A 36 2.31 -12.67 0.32
C THR A 36 2.78 -13.10 1.70
N GLY A 37 1.85 -13.28 2.63
CA GLY A 37 2.13 -13.74 3.98
C GLY A 37 0.89 -14.38 4.62
N LYS A 38 1.07 -15.01 5.78
CA LYS A 38 -0.03 -15.55 6.59
C LYS A 38 -0.49 -14.54 7.64
N ARG A 39 0.39 -13.62 8.03
CA ARG A 39 0.11 -12.64 9.06
C ARG A 39 0.54 -11.26 8.57
N ILE A 40 -0.45 -10.50 8.12
CA ILE A 40 -0.23 -9.28 7.34
C ILE A 40 -0.60 -8.05 8.17
N LEU A 41 0.27 -7.05 8.19
CA LEU A 41 -0.06 -5.71 8.70
C LEU A 41 -0.23 -4.73 7.53
N ASP A 42 -1.39 -4.07 7.45
CA ASP A 42 -1.70 -3.01 6.50
C ASP A 42 -1.66 -1.65 7.20
N ILE A 43 -0.59 -0.89 6.98
CA ILE A 43 -0.33 0.41 7.62
C ILE A 43 -0.95 1.53 6.78
N GLY A 44 -1.88 2.27 7.36
CA GLY A 44 -2.63 3.31 6.64
C GLY A 44 -3.63 2.68 5.68
N THR A 45 -4.50 1.82 6.20
CA THR A 45 -5.38 0.97 5.41
C THR A 45 -6.35 1.76 4.52
N GLY A 46 -6.63 3.02 4.85
CA GLY A 46 -7.51 3.90 4.09
C GLY A 46 -8.90 3.30 3.98
N THR A 47 -9.34 3.01 2.75
CA THR A 47 -10.63 2.35 2.48
C THR A 47 -10.62 0.83 2.74
N GLY A 48 -9.50 0.25 3.16
CA GLY A 48 -9.35 -1.20 3.31
C GLY A 48 -9.01 -1.95 2.02
N LEU A 49 -8.73 -1.24 0.91
CA LEU A 49 -8.45 -1.84 -0.40
C LEU A 49 -7.33 -2.89 -0.33
N LEU A 50 -6.18 -2.53 0.27
CA LEU A 50 -5.02 -3.42 0.32
C LEU A 50 -5.33 -4.68 1.15
N SER A 51 -5.91 -4.49 2.33
CA SER A 51 -6.38 -5.59 3.18
C SER A 51 -7.30 -6.56 2.42
N LEU A 52 -8.29 -6.05 1.68
CA LEU A 52 -9.20 -6.90 0.90
C LEU A 52 -8.49 -7.63 -0.26
N MET A 53 -7.60 -6.94 -0.98
CA MET A 53 -6.82 -7.56 -2.05
C MET A 53 -5.88 -8.66 -1.52
N MET A 54 -5.22 -8.41 -0.39
CA MET A 54 -4.34 -9.38 0.24
C MET A 54 -5.12 -10.56 0.82
N ALA A 55 -6.31 -10.32 1.38
CA ALA A 55 -7.18 -11.39 1.85
C ALA A 55 -7.63 -12.29 0.70
N GLN A 56 -7.96 -11.71 -0.47
CA GLN A 56 -8.28 -12.50 -1.67
C GLN A 56 -7.08 -13.33 -2.15
N ARG A 57 -5.88 -12.74 -2.22
CA ARG A 57 -4.65 -13.42 -2.67
C ARG A 57 -4.14 -14.49 -1.71
N CYS A 58 -4.40 -14.31 -0.42
CA CYS A 58 -3.89 -15.16 0.65
C CYS A 58 -5.09 -15.71 1.45
N PRO A 59 -5.68 -16.86 1.03
CA PRO A 59 -6.91 -17.39 1.62
C PRO A 59 -6.82 -17.68 3.13
N GLU A 60 -5.63 -18.03 3.61
CA GLU A 60 -5.37 -18.33 5.03
C GLU A 60 -4.84 -17.15 5.83
N ALA A 61 -4.61 -15.99 5.20
CA ALA A 61 -4.00 -14.87 5.88
C ALA A 61 -4.95 -14.24 6.90
N ARG A 62 -4.40 -13.87 8.05
CA ARG A 62 -4.99 -12.94 9.01
C ARG A 62 -4.36 -11.58 8.82
N ILE A 63 -5.20 -10.54 8.78
CA ILE A 63 -4.77 -9.20 8.46
C ILE A 63 -5.13 -8.28 9.61
N THR A 64 -4.15 -7.51 10.08
CA THR A 64 -4.37 -6.36 10.94
C THR A 64 -4.29 -5.11 10.07
N ALA A 65 -5.37 -4.34 10.02
CA ALA A 65 -5.48 -3.11 9.26
C ALA A 65 -5.52 -1.94 10.24
N ILE A 66 -4.62 -0.97 10.07
CA ILE A 66 -4.56 0.21 10.95
C ILE A 66 -4.72 1.50 10.16
N ASP A 67 -5.46 2.44 10.72
CA ASP A 67 -5.52 3.82 10.23
C ASP A 67 -5.79 4.78 11.40
N VAL A 68 -5.44 6.05 11.24
CA VAL A 68 -5.70 7.10 12.22
C VAL A 68 -6.93 7.94 11.85
N ASP A 69 -7.28 8.01 10.57
CA ASP A 69 -8.33 8.89 10.05
C ASP A 69 -9.73 8.28 10.28
N ASP A 70 -10.60 9.01 10.99
CA ASP A 70 -11.97 8.58 11.30
C ASP A 70 -12.76 8.20 10.04
N ASN A 71 -12.59 8.95 8.95
CA ASN A 71 -13.33 8.73 7.70
C ASN A 71 -12.85 7.46 6.99
N ALA A 72 -11.55 7.21 6.99
CA ALA A 72 -10.96 5.95 6.51
C ALA A 72 -11.49 4.75 7.30
N ILE A 73 -11.53 4.84 8.63
CA ILE A 73 -12.07 3.79 9.51
C ILE A 73 -13.54 3.46 9.19
N ILE A 74 -14.37 4.48 8.95
CA ILE A 74 -15.78 4.28 8.57
C ILE A 74 -15.90 3.48 7.27
N ASP A 75 -15.18 3.90 6.23
CA ASP A 75 -15.22 3.23 4.92
C ASP A 75 -14.63 1.81 5.00
N ALA A 76 -13.46 1.64 5.64
CA ALA A 76 -12.81 0.34 5.82
C ALA A 76 -13.71 -0.64 6.57
N LYS A 77 -14.32 -0.21 7.67
CA LYS A 77 -15.27 -1.05 8.43
C LYS A 77 -16.42 -1.51 7.56
N THR A 78 -17.05 -0.59 6.84
CA THR A 78 -18.17 -0.89 5.92
C THR A 78 -17.74 -1.91 4.86
N ASN A 79 -16.55 -1.73 4.28
CA ASN A 79 -16.04 -2.61 3.24
C ASN A 79 -15.67 -4.00 3.76
N PHE A 80 -15.13 -4.10 4.96
CA PHE A 80 -14.81 -5.38 5.58
C PHE A 80 -16.09 -6.15 5.94
N GLU A 81 -17.08 -5.49 6.54
CA GLU A 81 -18.38 -6.10 6.87
C GLU A 81 -19.14 -6.59 5.63
N ALA A 82 -19.02 -5.88 4.50
CA ALA A 82 -19.67 -6.25 3.24
C ALA A 82 -18.89 -7.30 2.42
N SER A 83 -17.65 -7.62 2.80
CA SER A 83 -16.78 -8.50 2.03
C SER A 83 -16.84 -9.95 2.52
N PRO A 84 -16.73 -10.96 1.62
CA PRO A 84 -16.54 -12.35 2.01
C PRO A 84 -15.24 -12.60 2.80
N PHE A 85 -14.34 -11.61 2.88
CA PHE A 85 -13.05 -11.72 3.56
C PHE A 85 -13.00 -11.06 4.93
N GLY A 86 -14.07 -10.35 5.34
CA GLY A 86 -14.08 -9.49 6.53
C GLY A 86 -13.69 -10.18 7.83
N GLU A 87 -14.11 -11.44 8.03
CA GLU A 87 -13.82 -12.20 9.26
C GLU A 87 -12.32 -12.41 9.54
N ARG A 88 -11.47 -12.25 8.52
CA ARG A 88 -10.01 -12.40 8.64
C ARG A 88 -9.27 -11.09 8.83
N ILE A 89 -9.99 -9.97 8.84
CA ILE A 89 -9.41 -8.63 8.89
C ILE A 89 -9.82 -7.96 10.20
N THR A 90 -8.82 -7.62 11.02
CA THR A 90 -9.01 -6.84 12.24
C THR A 90 -8.69 -5.38 11.95
N LEU A 91 -9.67 -4.50 12.08
CA LEU A 91 -9.50 -3.06 11.92
C LEU A 91 -9.22 -2.40 13.27
N ILE A 92 -8.15 -1.61 13.37
CA ILE A 92 -7.78 -0.87 14.58
C ILE A 92 -7.56 0.59 14.21
N GLN A 93 -8.29 1.48 14.88
CA GLN A 93 -8.05 2.91 14.76
C GLN A 93 -6.92 3.33 15.71
N THR A 94 -5.75 3.64 15.17
CA THR A 94 -4.57 3.99 15.98
C THR A 94 -3.48 4.64 15.11
N PRO A 95 -2.73 5.62 15.63
CA PRO A 95 -1.48 6.06 15.01
C PRO A 95 -0.48 4.90 14.95
N PHE A 96 0.21 4.73 13.82
CA PHE A 96 1.19 3.64 13.67
C PHE A 96 2.28 3.67 14.74
N GLN A 97 2.75 4.86 15.15
CA GLN A 97 3.77 5.00 16.18
C GLN A 97 3.32 4.49 17.56
N GLU A 98 2.02 4.56 17.85
CA GLU A 98 1.46 4.02 19.09
C GLU A 98 1.27 2.51 18.96
N PHE A 99 0.69 2.06 17.85
CA PHE A 99 0.52 0.65 17.54
C PHE A 99 1.85 -0.11 17.64
N ALA A 100 2.91 0.38 16.99
CA ALA A 100 4.22 -0.27 16.97
C ALA A 100 4.90 -0.38 18.35
N LYS A 101 4.50 0.44 19.33
CA LYS A 101 5.00 0.36 20.72
C LYS A 101 4.27 -0.67 21.56
N GLN A 102 3.00 -0.93 21.23
CA GLN A 102 2.10 -1.79 22.02
C GLN A 102 2.01 -3.20 21.46
N GLU A 103 2.14 -3.34 20.15
CA GLU A 103 2.04 -4.61 19.45
C GLU A 103 3.18 -5.55 19.88
N GLN A 104 2.79 -6.77 20.29
CA GLN A 104 3.72 -7.78 20.81
C GLN A 104 4.04 -8.82 19.75
N GLU A 105 3.14 -8.98 18.78
CA GLU A 105 3.26 -9.99 17.76
C GLU A 105 4.04 -9.46 16.55
N LYS A 106 4.66 -10.37 15.79
CA LYS A 106 5.42 -10.04 14.57
C LYS A 106 4.63 -10.42 13.33
N TYR A 107 4.95 -9.81 12.21
CA TYR A 107 4.29 -10.01 10.93
C TYR A 107 5.26 -10.59 9.91
N ASP A 108 4.80 -11.58 9.14
CA ASP A 108 5.60 -12.13 8.03
C ASP A 108 5.49 -11.25 6.77
N CYS A 109 4.45 -10.43 6.68
CA CYS A 109 4.29 -9.43 5.63
C CYS A 109 3.75 -8.11 6.20
N ILE A 110 4.40 -7.01 5.86
CA ILE A 110 3.91 -5.66 6.13
C ILE A 110 3.71 -4.96 4.79
N ILE A 111 2.56 -4.32 4.61
CA ILE A 111 2.24 -3.54 3.41
C ILE A 111 1.90 -2.10 3.80
N CYS A 112 2.33 -1.16 2.98
CA CYS A 112 1.96 0.25 3.15
C CYS A 112 1.95 0.96 1.80
N ASN A 113 0.89 1.70 1.52
CA ASN A 113 0.87 2.69 0.44
C ASN A 113 0.87 4.08 1.10
N PRO A 114 2.04 4.55 1.60
CA PRO A 114 2.07 5.74 2.42
C PRO A 114 1.63 6.95 1.59
N PRO A 115 0.98 7.94 2.21
CA PRO A 115 0.69 9.18 1.53
C PRO A 115 2.02 9.90 1.21
N TYR A 116 2.32 10.09 -0.07
CA TYR A 116 3.53 10.78 -0.50
C TYR A 116 3.28 12.29 -0.45
N PHE A 117 3.82 12.95 0.57
CA PHE A 117 3.80 14.40 0.64
C PHE A 117 5.23 14.92 0.66
N ASP A 118 5.66 15.45 -0.48
CA ASP A 118 6.68 16.48 -0.53
C ASP A 118 6.03 17.78 0.00
N GLU A 119 6.64 18.38 1.02
CA GLU A 119 6.19 19.64 1.64
C GLU A 119 6.08 20.79 0.63
N SER A 120 6.65 20.65 -0.58
CA SER A 120 6.66 21.67 -1.63
C SER A 120 5.43 21.72 -2.55
N LEU A 121 4.49 20.76 -2.47
CA LEU A 121 3.32 20.71 -3.35
C LEU A 121 2.02 21.12 -2.63
N GLU A 122 1.72 22.42 -2.66
CA GLU A 122 0.43 22.97 -2.29
C GLU A 122 -0.70 22.23 -3.03
N SER A 123 -1.64 21.64 -2.29
CA SER A 123 -2.91 21.18 -2.89
C SER A 123 -4.02 22.08 -2.42
N LYS A 124 -4.89 22.48 -3.35
CA LYS A 124 -6.02 23.39 -3.14
C LYS A 124 -7.20 22.79 -2.36
N ASP A 125 -7.03 21.64 -1.70
CA ASP A 125 -8.12 20.86 -1.12
C ASP A 125 -7.97 20.78 0.41
N GLU A 126 -8.80 21.53 1.13
CA GLU A 126 -8.72 21.69 2.60
C GLU A 126 -8.86 20.35 3.35
N SER A 127 -9.59 19.39 2.77
CA SER A 127 -9.72 18.02 3.31
C SER A 127 -8.38 17.27 3.29
N ARG A 128 -7.63 17.40 2.18
CA ARG A 128 -6.26 16.86 2.05
C ARG A 128 -5.30 17.60 2.95
N THR A 129 -5.47 18.91 3.13
CA THR A 129 -4.61 19.72 4.00
C THR A 129 -4.78 19.38 5.49
N ARG A 130 -6.00 19.07 5.96
CA ARG A 130 -6.19 18.59 7.34
C ARG A 130 -5.62 17.19 7.58
N ALA A 131 -5.78 16.25 6.64
CA ALA A 131 -5.11 14.95 6.70
C ALA A 131 -3.57 15.09 6.75
N ARG A 132 -2.99 16.13 6.12
CA ARG A 132 -1.55 16.41 6.13
C ARG A 132 -1.02 16.91 7.48
N HIS A 133 -1.78 17.70 8.24
CA HIS A 133 -1.29 18.31 9.48
C HIS A 133 -1.44 17.42 10.72
N THR A 134 -2.38 16.49 10.71
CA THR A 134 -2.64 15.60 11.86
C THR A 134 -2.00 14.21 11.71
N SER A 135 -1.54 13.84 10.50
CA SER A 135 -1.28 12.43 10.13
C SER A 135 0.03 12.20 9.40
N SER A 136 1.01 13.13 9.44
CA SER A 136 2.30 12.86 8.80
C SER A 136 2.98 11.72 9.56
N LEU A 137 2.98 10.52 8.99
CA LEU A 137 3.83 9.42 9.41
C LEU A 137 5.19 9.63 8.72
N PRO A 138 6.23 10.08 9.43
CA PRO A 138 7.54 10.23 8.84
C PRO A 138 8.04 8.88 8.31
N PHE A 139 8.75 8.89 7.18
CA PHE A 139 9.32 7.65 6.65
C PHE A 139 10.20 6.94 7.68
N TRP A 140 10.92 7.68 8.53
CA TRP A 140 11.76 7.06 9.54
C TRP A 140 10.94 6.29 10.58
N ASP A 141 9.79 6.82 10.98
CA ASP A 141 8.87 6.14 11.90
C ASP A 141 8.24 4.92 11.23
N LEU A 142 7.81 5.04 9.97
CA LEU A 142 7.28 3.93 9.17
C LEU A 142 8.31 2.80 9.05
N VAL A 143 9.51 3.13 8.58
CA VAL A 143 10.60 2.18 8.36
C VAL A 143 11.05 1.56 9.69
N SER A 144 11.22 2.36 10.74
CA SER A 144 11.64 1.86 12.04
C SER A 144 10.61 0.94 12.65
N GLY A 145 9.34 1.34 12.68
CA GLY A 145 8.26 0.50 13.20
C GLY A 145 8.07 -0.77 12.38
N ALA A 146 8.11 -0.68 11.04
CA ALA A 146 8.03 -1.85 10.17
C ALA A 146 9.17 -2.82 10.45
N TYR A 147 10.41 -2.35 10.60
CA TYR A 147 11.54 -3.21 10.95
C TYR A 147 11.36 -3.91 12.29
N GLU A 148 10.86 -3.20 13.31
CA GLU A 148 10.61 -3.81 14.62
C GLU A 148 9.50 -4.85 14.54
N LEU A 149 8.38 -4.57 13.88
CA LEU A 149 7.21 -5.45 13.82
C LEU A 149 7.35 -6.63 12.84
N LEU A 150 8.31 -6.58 11.92
CA LEU A 150 8.50 -7.65 10.95
C LEU A 150 9.19 -8.86 11.60
N GLU A 151 8.85 -10.07 11.18
CA GLU A 151 9.64 -11.27 11.48
C GLU A 151 11.02 -11.21 10.80
N ASP A 152 11.95 -12.05 11.22
CA ASP A 152 13.32 -12.04 10.69
C ASP A 152 13.38 -12.37 9.19
N GLU A 153 12.54 -13.31 8.74
CA GLU A 153 12.36 -13.64 7.32
C GLU A 153 11.13 -12.98 6.69
N GLY A 154 10.51 -12.05 7.42
CA GLY A 154 9.37 -11.30 6.90
C GLY A 154 9.79 -10.28 5.83
N VAL A 155 8.78 -9.77 5.13
CA VAL A 155 8.93 -8.82 4.01
C VAL A 155 8.08 -7.57 4.18
N PHE A 156 8.64 -6.42 3.82
CA PHE A 156 7.98 -5.13 3.84
C PHE A 156 7.78 -4.61 2.41
N SER A 157 6.53 -4.49 1.97
CA SER A 157 6.17 -4.03 0.63
C SER A 157 5.59 -2.62 0.67
N VAL A 158 6.12 -1.73 -0.17
CA VAL A 158 5.60 -0.37 -0.32
C VAL A 158 5.41 0.03 -1.77
N CYS A 159 4.43 0.87 -2.04
CA CYS A 159 4.43 1.68 -3.25
C CYS A 159 5.02 3.04 -2.89
N ILE A 160 5.84 3.64 -3.77
CA ILE A 160 6.32 5.03 -3.66
C ILE A 160 6.54 5.68 -5.04
N PRO A 161 6.38 7.00 -5.21
CA PRO A 161 6.66 7.71 -6.44
C PRO A 161 8.16 8.07 -6.53
N PRO A 162 8.69 8.38 -7.73
CA PRO A 162 10.12 8.66 -7.94
C PRO A 162 10.69 9.75 -7.04
N GLU A 163 9.89 10.76 -6.70
CA GLU A 163 10.30 11.96 -5.98
C GLU A 163 10.84 11.64 -4.57
N VAL A 164 10.32 10.60 -3.93
CA VAL A 164 10.70 10.19 -2.57
C VAL A 164 11.57 8.94 -2.53
N LEU A 165 11.83 8.31 -3.68
CA LEU A 165 12.53 7.03 -3.79
C LEU A 165 13.89 7.05 -3.09
N SER A 166 14.71 8.05 -3.37
CA SER A 166 16.07 8.12 -2.82
C SER A 166 16.06 8.28 -1.30
N LYS A 167 15.17 9.13 -0.76
CA LYS A 167 15.06 9.37 0.68
C LYS A 167 14.57 8.10 1.40
N PHE A 168 13.48 7.52 0.91
CA PHE A 168 12.89 6.31 1.50
C PHE A 168 13.89 5.14 1.49
N SER A 169 14.56 4.90 0.36
CA SER A 169 15.54 3.81 0.24
C SER A 169 16.73 3.99 1.18
N ALA A 170 17.19 5.23 1.39
CA ALA A 170 18.27 5.53 2.32
C ALA A 170 17.85 5.23 3.78
N GLU A 171 16.64 5.58 4.18
CA GLU A 171 16.13 5.29 5.52
C GLU A 171 15.96 3.78 5.76
N CYS A 172 15.44 3.05 4.77
CA CYS A 172 15.41 1.59 4.78
C CYS A 172 16.80 0.98 5.01
N LEU A 173 17.78 1.42 4.22
CA LEU A 173 19.16 0.93 4.32
C LEU A 173 19.76 1.22 5.70
N ILE A 174 19.59 2.45 6.22
CA ILE A 174 20.09 2.84 7.55
C ILE A 174 19.48 1.99 8.65
N LYS A 175 18.18 1.66 8.55
CA LYS A 175 17.50 0.82 9.55
C LYS A 175 17.92 -0.66 9.48
N GLY A 176 18.51 -1.11 8.38
CA GLY A 176 18.97 -2.48 8.18
C GLY A 176 18.08 -3.32 7.26
N PHE A 177 17.23 -2.68 6.45
CA PHE A 177 16.55 -3.35 5.35
C PHE A 177 17.46 -3.49 4.13
N SER A 178 17.31 -4.62 3.42
CA SER A 178 17.81 -4.81 2.07
C SER A 178 16.65 -4.85 1.09
N LEU A 179 16.80 -4.14 -0.03
CA LEU A 179 15.86 -4.23 -1.15
C LEU A 179 16.00 -5.61 -1.82
N MET A 180 14.91 -6.36 -1.92
CA MET A 180 14.85 -7.65 -2.63
C MET A 180 14.35 -7.48 -4.05
N THR A 181 13.28 -6.71 -4.23
CA THR A 181 12.58 -6.60 -5.50
C THR A 181 12.12 -5.17 -5.72
N ALA A 182 12.31 -4.66 -6.94
CA ALA A 182 11.80 -3.37 -7.37
C ALA A 182 11.01 -3.50 -8.68
N TYR A 183 9.71 -3.22 -8.61
CA TYR A 183 8.85 -3.08 -9.78
C TYR A 183 8.73 -1.61 -10.17
N LYS A 184 9.35 -1.23 -11.28
CA LYS A 184 9.39 0.12 -11.85
C LYS A 184 8.24 0.27 -12.85
N VAL A 185 7.19 1.03 -12.52
CA VAL A 185 5.95 1.05 -13.32
C VAL A 185 5.74 2.38 -14.05
N LYS A 186 5.80 2.32 -15.38
CA LYS A 186 5.47 3.41 -16.31
C LYS A 186 3.98 3.45 -16.61
N SER A 187 3.43 4.65 -16.80
CA SER A 187 2.03 4.81 -17.23
C SER A 187 1.83 4.48 -18.71
N VAL A 188 2.74 4.95 -19.57
CA VAL A 188 2.72 4.76 -21.03
C VAL A 188 4.15 4.59 -21.57
N PRO A 189 4.36 3.92 -22.71
CA PRO A 189 5.72 3.55 -23.17
C PRO A 189 6.59 4.75 -23.50
N ARG A 190 5.98 5.84 -23.99
CA ARG A 190 6.67 7.10 -24.32
C ARG A 190 7.28 7.82 -23.11
N LYS A 191 6.96 7.42 -21.87
CA LYS A 191 7.56 8.02 -20.66
C LYS A 191 8.88 7.32 -20.36
N GLN A 192 9.94 8.11 -20.24
CA GLN A 192 11.27 7.59 -19.91
C GLN A 192 11.34 7.08 -18.48
N GLU A 193 10.80 7.85 -17.54
CA GLU A 193 10.85 7.52 -16.12
C GLU A 193 9.60 6.76 -15.63
N PRO A 194 9.76 5.80 -14.69
CA PRO A 194 8.66 5.22 -13.95
C PRO A 194 7.88 6.28 -13.18
N LYS A 195 6.56 6.11 -13.11
CA LYS A 195 5.69 7.00 -12.30
C LYS A 195 5.62 6.53 -10.84
N ARG A 196 5.88 5.25 -10.59
CA ARG A 196 5.92 4.67 -9.25
C ARG A 196 6.75 3.41 -9.20
N TYR A 197 7.08 3.03 -7.98
CA TYR A 197 7.89 1.89 -7.61
C TYR A 197 7.11 1.06 -6.60
N ILE A 198 6.98 -0.23 -6.84
CA ILE A 198 6.58 -1.19 -5.81
C ILE A 198 7.86 -1.88 -5.34
N LEU A 199 8.23 -1.65 -4.09
CA LEU A 199 9.49 -2.08 -3.50
C LEU A 199 9.23 -3.10 -2.42
N VAL A 200 10.00 -4.19 -2.41
CA VAL A 200 9.93 -5.26 -1.41
C VAL A 200 11.26 -5.34 -0.69
N TYR A 201 11.23 -5.15 0.62
CA TYR A 201 12.39 -5.16 1.50
C TYR A 201 12.36 -6.36 2.46
N LYS A 202 13.53 -6.84 2.88
CA LYS A 202 13.69 -7.79 4.00
C LYS A 202 14.75 -7.30 4.97
N LYS A 203 14.77 -7.84 6.19
CA LYS A 203 15.85 -7.57 7.14
C LYS A 203 17.16 -8.20 6.67
N GLY A 204 18.27 -7.59 7.10
CA GLY A 204 19.58 -8.23 7.09
C GLY A 204 20.44 -7.86 5.89
N ARG A 205 21.25 -8.82 5.43
CA ARG A 205 22.35 -8.56 4.49
C ARG A 205 21.84 -7.97 3.18
N ILE A 206 22.58 -7.00 2.67
CA ILE A 206 22.39 -6.44 1.34
C ILE A 206 22.48 -7.56 0.31
N VAL A 207 21.41 -7.70 -0.47
CA VAL A 207 21.34 -8.58 -1.63
C VAL A 207 21.28 -7.72 -2.89
N GLU A 208 21.67 -8.30 -4.03
CA GLU A 208 21.42 -7.68 -5.33
C GLU A 208 19.90 -7.72 -5.60
N PRO A 209 19.23 -6.57 -5.78
CA PRO A 209 17.80 -6.54 -5.96
C PRO A 209 17.40 -7.05 -7.35
N GLN A 210 16.30 -7.79 -7.42
CA GLN A 210 15.64 -8.09 -8.68
C GLN A 210 14.85 -6.87 -9.16
N GLU A 211 15.19 -6.36 -10.34
CA GLU A 211 14.51 -5.20 -10.91
C GLU A 211 13.69 -5.57 -12.14
N TYR A 212 12.45 -5.09 -12.16
CA TYR A 212 11.55 -5.26 -13.29
C TYR A 212 10.99 -3.91 -13.72
N THR A 213 10.97 -3.64 -15.02
CA THR A 213 10.33 -2.44 -15.57
C THR A 213 9.13 -2.82 -16.41
N PHE A 214 7.97 -2.28 -16.07
CA PHE A 214 6.72 -2.57 -16.76
C PHE A 214 5.99 -1.30 -17.16
N CYS A 215 5.12 -1.43 -18.16
CA CYS A 215 4.26 -0.34 -18.62
C CYS A 215 2.80 -0.78 -18.53
N MET A 216 1.94 0.09 -18.01
CA MET A 216 0.51 -0.20 -17.87
C MET A 216 -0.29 -0.17 -19.18
N GLN A 217 0.18 0.60 -20.16
CA GLN A 217 -0.52 0.81 -21.42
C GLN A 217 0.42 0.51 -22.59
N ASN A 218 -0.17 0.04 -23.68
CA ASN A 218 0.46 -0.05 -24.98
C ASN A 218 0.54 1.32 -25.66
N PRO A 219 1.32 1.51 -26.74
CA PRO A 219 1.41 2.79 -27.46
C PRO A 219 0.07 3.31 -27.99
N ASP A 220 -0.87 2.40 -28.27
CA ASP A 220 -2.24 2.69 -28.74
C ASP A 220 -3.21 3.11 -27.60
N GLY A 221 -2.75 3.10 -26.35
CA GLY A 221 -3.55 3.45 -25.16
C GLY A 221 -4.34 2.29 -24.56
N THR A 222 -4.30 1.09 -25.15
CA THR A 222 -4.90 -0.12 -24.56
C THR A 222 -4.12 -0.59 -23.34
N ARG A 223 -4.75 -1.34 -22.42
CA ARG A 223 -4.05 -1.93 -21.27
C ARG A 223 -3.03 -2.96 -21.76
N SER A 224 -1.80 -2.90 -21.25
CA SER A 224 -0.78 -3.90 -21.61
C SER A 224 -1.16 -5.30 -21.12
N GLU A 225 -0.62 -6.33 -21.77
CA GLU A 225 -0.81 -7.73 -21.36
C GLU A 225 -0.40 -7.96 -19.91
N TRP A 226 0.77 -7.43 -19.52
CA TRP A 226 1.24 -7.48 -18.14
C TRP A 226 0.24 -6.88 -17.14
N TYR A 227 -0.31 -5.69 -17.45
CA TYR A 227 -1.26 -5.05 -16.55
C TYR A 227 -2.58 -5.81 -16.46
N GLN A 228 -3.04 -6.38 -17.57
CA GLN A 228 -4.22 -7.24 -17.58
C GLN A 228 -3.99 -8.49 -16.72
N GLU A 229 -2.83 -9.12 -16.85
CA GLU A 229 -2.47 -10.34 -16.13
C GLU A 229 -2.44 -10.14 -14.62
N ILE A 230 -1.74 -9.11 -14.11
CA ILE A 230 -1.64 -8.88 -12.66
C ILE A 230 -2.96 -8.39 -12.03
N MET A 231 -3.89 -7.89 -12.85
CA MET A 231 -5.20 -7.42 -12.38
C MET A 231 -6.32 -8.42 -12.66
N LYS A 232 -6.04 -9.56 -13.32
CA LYS A 232 -7.05 -10.46 -13.86
C LYS A 232 -8.00 -11.00 -12.80
N ASP A 233 -7.50 -11.23 -11.58
CA ASP A 233 -8.31 -11.79 -10.49
C ASP A 233 -9.11 -10.71 -9.75
N PHE A 234 -8.84 -9.43 -10.03
CA PHE A 234 -9.35 -8.30 -9.28
C PHE A 234 -10.35 -7.47 -10.09
N TYR A 235 -9.98 -7.05 -11.28
CA TYR A 235 -10.82 -6.19 -12.11
C TYR A 235 -11.79 -7.00 -12.97
N LEU A 236 -12.98 -6.44 -13.16
CA LEU A 236 -14.03 -6.94 -14.05
C LEU A 236 -13.52 -7.07 -15.49
#